data_AF-A0A7C1WCU4-F1
#
_entry.id   AF-A0A7C1WCU4-F1
#
_cell.length_a   1.000
_cell.length_b   1.000
_cell.length_c   1.000
_cell.angle_alpha   90.00
_cell.angle_beta   90.00
_cell.angle_gamma   90.00
#
_symmetry.space_group_name_H-M   'P 1'
#
loop_
_entity.id
_entity.type
_entity.pdbx_description
1 polymer ?
#
loop_
_entity_poly.entity_id
_entity_poly.type
_entity_poly.pdbx_seq_one_letter_code
_entity_poly.pdbx_strand_id
1 'polypeptide(L)'
;MTDQLSLKSDQQREISVILADAVQRIKTKGSIEPHALAQSEQCGTSGCHEQIYKEWLPSAHRYSSLDDMFQRVQTLMAKETSPEHTRYCAGCHDPISLFTGAKNSGNITLSVEGANEGSSCIVCHSIVQTDIQGNGDYTVRPPQRYVYELEQGIVAKFLSDFLIRTYPRHHLNSYSRSLYKTSEFCGACHKQYIDKEVNTDIGRIQGQNQYDSWKNSRWYHEGNPEKTVACRECHMPLVEASQEPAKGDVLDYNRSAEDGKHRSHRMLAANQYIPTLQKLEGAEQHVALTEKWLRGEIEIPEIADKWTTGPVVRMKLLAPKTVLPGKEINLQVVLTNNKTGHDFPNGPLDMIESWVEVIVTDDSGKVFYHVGGLEEKTDMVIQSPVIFKADGFDRQGKLIDRHNLWDLVGASYKRALYPGMTDTVQVRFQCPSMARGRVSGETSQPGQRTDQFAFPAPDEANHLTVTATLWYRKANPDFLDTVYGIDTKTRSPITKINEVVTKIKVEKNVQASVQ
;
A
#
# COMPACT_ATOMS: atom_id res chain seq x y z
N MET A 1 -38.18 16.41 13.20
CA MET A 1 -38.58 16.08 11.81
C MET A 1 -40.10 15.97 11.67
N THR A 2 -40.83 15.47 12.69
CA THR A 2 -42.31 15.39 12.71
C THR A 2 -43.03 16.73 12.86
N ASP A 3 -42.44 17.72 13.54
CA ASP A 3 -43.07 19.04 13.74
C ASP A 3 -43.14 19.91 12.49
N GLN A 4 -42.36 19.60 11.45
CA GLN A 4 -42.32 20.34 10.19
C GLN A 4 -43.37 19.88 9.17
N LEU A 5 -44.12 18.81 9.46
CA LEU A 5 -45.01 18.14 8.48
C LEU A 5 -46.52 18.29 8.78
N SER A 6 -46.93 19.12 9.74
CA SER A 6 -48.35 19.39 10.07
C SER A 6 -49.23 18.12 10.25
N LEU A 7 -48.64 17.04 10.78
CA LEU A 7 -49.30 15.75 10.96
C LEU A 7 -50.22 15.76 12.20
N LYS A 8 -51.36 15.06 12.12
CA LYS A 8 -52.25 14.86 13.27
C LYS A 8 -51.57 13.98 14.34
N SER A 9 -52.00 14.09 15.61
CA SER A 9 -51.42 13.36 16.75
C SER A 9 -51.31 11.85 16.52
N ASP A 10 -52.32 11.25 15.89
CA ASP A 10 -52.37 9.82 15.64
C ASP A 10 -51.37 9.41 14.55
N GLN A 11 -51.19 10.24 13.52
CA GLN A 11 -50.20 10.04 12.46
C GLN A 11 -48.76 10.21 12.99
N GLN A 12 -48.55 11.15 13.92
CA GLN A 12 -47.25 11.31 14.59
C GLN A 12 -46.91 10.08 15.43
N ARG A 13 -47.90 9.49 16.11
CA ARG A 13 -47.73 8.26 16.90
C ARG A 13 -47.43 7.06 16.00
N GLU A 14 -48.14 6.88 14.89
CA GLU A 14 -47.86 5.83 13.91
C GLU A 14 -46.46 5.95 13.31
N ILE A 15 -46.06 7.16 12.87
CA ILE A 15 -44.71 7.41 12.34
C ILE A 15 -43.64 7.14 13.40
N SER A 16 -43.89 7.51 14.66
CA SER A 16 -42.93 7.23 15.75
C SER A 16 -42.76 5.74 16.00
N VAL A 17 -43.83 4.95 15.90
CA VAL A 17 -43.76 3.47 16.01
C VAL A 17 -43.01 2.89 14.82
N ILE A 18 -43.31 3.33 13.59
CA ILE A 18 -42.61 2.88 12.37
C ILE A 18 -41.12 3.23 12.43
N LEU A 19 -40.77 4.44 12.86
CA LEU A 19 -39.38 4.85 13.03
C LEU A 19 -38.69 4.07 14.14
N ALA A 20 -39.36 3.81 15.28
CA ALA A 20 -38.80 2.99 16.35
C ALA A 20 -38.55 1.55 15.90
N ASP A 21 -39.49 0.95 15.18
CA ASP A 21 -39.35 -0.41 14.61
C ASP A 21 -38.27 -0.46 13.52
N ALA A 22 -38.21 0.55 12.63
CA ALA A 22 -37.16 0.68 11.63
C ALA A 22 -35.78 0.85 12.28
N VAL A 23 -35.66 1.69 13.31
CA VAL A 23 -34.43 1.85 14.09
C VAL A 23 -34.03 0.54 14.76
N GLN A 24 -34.99 -0.17 15.37
CA GLN A 24 -34.72 -1.46 16.00
C GLN A 24 -34.31 -2.52 14.98
N ARG A 25 -34.94 -2.56 13.80
CA ARG A 25 -34.58 -3.43 12.69
C ARG A 25 -33.20 -3.10 12.15
N ILE A 26 -32.87 -1.83 11.93
CA ILE A 26 -31.54 -1.39 11.48
C ILE A 26 -30.47 -1.77 12.51
N LYS A 27 -30.76 -1.61 13.80
CA LYS A 27 -29.84 -2.00 14.89
C LYS A 27 -29.62 -3.51 14.98
N THR A 28 -30.63 -4.32 14.64
CA THR A 28 -30.59 -5.78 14.82
C THR A 28 -30.26 -6.57 13.55
N LYS A 29 -30.61 -6.07 12.37
CA LYS A 29 -30.47 -6.75 11.06
C LYS A 29 -29.71 -5.94 10.01
N GLY A 30 -29.21 -4.75 10.37
CA GLY A 30 -28.56 -3.84 9.42
C GLY A 30 -29.53 -3.06 8.54
N SER A 31 -28.98 -2.13 7.76
CA SER A 31 -29.75 -1.33 6.79
C SER A 31 -29.86 -2.00 5.42
N ILE A 32 -29.00 -2.98 5.12
CA ILE A 32 -28.92 -3.66 3.83
C ILE A 32 -28.80 -5.17 4.06
N GLU A 33 -29.56 -5.97 3.30
CA GLU A 33 -29.42 -7.43 3.33
C GLU A 33 -28.07 -7.85 2.69
N PRO A 34 -27.33 -8.81 3.28
CA PRO A 34 -25.97 -9.16 2.84
C PRO A 34 -25.80 -9.49 1.36
N HIS A 35 -26.67 -10.35 0.83
CA HIS A 35 -26.67 -10.76 -0.58
C HIS A 35 -26.80 -9.58 -1.54
N ALA A 36 -27.32 -8.42 -1.09
CA ALA A 36 -27.44 -7.24 -1.93
C ALA A 36 -26.08 -6.61 -2.27
N LEU A 37 -25.03 -6.88 -1.47
CA LEU A 37 -23.66 -6.37 -1.65
C LEU A 37 -22.61 -7.49 -1.88
N ALA A 38 -23.02 -8.75 -1.87
CA ALA A 38 -22.17 -9.93 -2.04
C ALA A 38 -22.37 -10.61 -3.41
N GLN A 39 -21.78 -11.78 -3.62
CA GLN A 39 -21.93 -12.64 -4.80
C GLN A 39 -21.12 -12.15 -6.02
N SER A 40 -19.91 -11.63 -5.79
CA SER A 40 -18.98 -11.22 -6.85
C SER A 40 -18.69 -12.33 -7.87
N GLU A 41 -18.71 -13.59 -7.43
CA GLU A 41 -18.52 -14.76 -8.30
C GLU A 41 -19.49 -14.75 -9.49
N GLN A 42 -20.76 -14.38 -9.28
CA GLN A 42 -21.76 -14.42 -10.35
C GLN A 42 -21.41 -13.49 -11.53
N CYS A 43 -20.73 -12.37 -11.25
CA CYS A 43 -20.26 -11.45 -12.27
C CYS A 43 -19.23 -12.12 -13.19
N GLY A 44 -18.38 -12.98 -12.62
CA GLY A 44 -17.29 -13.69 -13.28
C GLY A 44 -17.67 -15.01 -13.93
N THR A 45 -18.95 -15.23 -14.25
CA THR A 45 -19.42 -16.48 -14.88
C THR A 45 -20.09 -16.23 -16.23
N SER A 46 -20.34 -17.33 -16.95
CA SER A 46 -21.24 -17.37 -18.12
C SER A 46 -20.80 -16.45 -19.26
N GLY A 47 -19.49 -16.24 -19.43
CA GLY A 47 -18.96 -15.37 -20.49
C GLY A 47 -19.22 -13.88 -20.29
N CYS A 48 -19.46 -13.43 -19.05
CA CYS A 48 -19.56 -12.02 -18.69
C CYS A 48 -18.19 -11.48 -18.23
N HIS A 49 -17.97 -11.31 -16.92
CA HIS A 49 -16.78 -10.64 -16.37
C HIS A 49 -15.65 -11.56 -15.89
N GLU A 50 -15.31 -12.57 -16.70
CA GLU A 50 -14.40 -13.64 -16.29
C GLU A 50 -12.94 -13.19 -16.11
N GLN A 51 -12.45 -12.27 -16.94
CA GLN A 51 -11.08 -11.74 -16.84
C GLN A 51 -10.98 -10.79 -15.65
N ILE A 52 -11.94 -9.86 -15.51
CA ILE A 52 -12.03 -8.92 -14.40
C ILE A 52 -12.12 -9.67 -13.05
N TYR A 53 -12.94 -10.72 -12.97
CA TYR A 53 -13.07 -11.51 -11.76
C TYR A 53 -11.75 -12.19 -11.38
N LYS A 54 -11.06 -12.81 -12.35
CA LYS A 54 -9.73 -13.44 -12.13
C LYS A 54 -8.64 -12.43 -11.74
N GLU A 55 -8.74 -11.20 -12.21
CA GLU A 55 -7.84 -10.12 -11.81
C GLU A 55 -8.08 -9.67 -10.37
N TRP A 56 -9.35 -9.56 -9.95
CA TRP A 56 -9.75 -9.19 -8.60
C TRP A 56 -9.45 -10.28 -7.56
N LEU A 57 -9.53 -11.56 -7.94
CA LEU A 57 -9.33 -12.69 -7.03
C LEU A 57 -8.05 -12.63 -6.17
N PRO A 58 -6.85 -12.32 -6.68
CA PRO A 58 -5.65 -12.22 -5.83
C PRO A 58 -5.43 -10.82 -5.24
N SER A 59 -6.34 -9.86 -5.45
CA SER A 59 -6.14 -8.45 -5.05
C SER A 59 -6.32 -8.23 -3.55
N ALA A 60 -5.66 -7.21 -3.02
CA ALA A 60 -5.84 -6.78 -1.63
C ALA A 60 -7.27 -6.25 -1.36
N HIS A 61 -8.00 -5.80 -2.38
CA HIS A 61 -9.39 -5.36 -2.25
C HIS A 61 -10.32 -6.53 -1.91
N ARG A 62 -10.19 -7.66 -2.60
CA ARG A 62 -10.95 -8.88 -2.27
C ARG A 62 -10.66 -9.35 -0.84
N TYR A 63 -9.39 -9.31 -0.45
CA TYR A 63 -8.95 -9.76 0.87
C TYR A 63 -8.97 -8.65 1.92
N SER A 64 -9.60 -7.51 1.65
CA SER A 64 -9.55 -6.37 2.58
C SER A 64 -10.14 -6.73 3.95
N SER A 65 -11.14 -7.62 3.98
CA SER A 65 -11.73 -8.16 5.21
C SER A 65 -11.01 -9.41 5.71
N LEU A 66 -10.39 -10.19 4.82
CA LEU A 66 -9.80 -11.51 5.13
C LEU A 66 -8.28 -11.50 5.36
N ASP A 67 -7.62 -10.36 5.20
CA ASP A 67 -6.21 -10.22 5.54
C ASP A 67 -6.00 -10.59 7.01
N ASP A 68 -5.09 -11.55 7.26
CA ASP A 68 -4.84 -12.08 8.59
C ASP A 68 -4.27 -11.00 9.53
N MET A 69 -3.43 -10.09 9.03
CA MET A 69 -2.94 -8.95 9.84
C MET A 69 -4.10 -8.07 10.26
N PHE A 70 -4.96 -7.70 9.32
CA PHE A 70 -6.14 -6.89 9.58
C PHE A 70 -7.06 -7.54 10.61
N GLN A 71 -7.35 -8.84 10.48
CA GLN A 71 -8.21 -9.57 11.42
C GLN A 71 -7.64 -9.55 12.85
N ARG A 72 -6.33 -9.69 13.01
CA ARG A 72 -5.65 -9.59 14.32
C ARG A 72 -5.73 -8.20 14.91
N VAL A 73 -5.44 -7.15 14.13
CA VAL A 73 -5.53 -5.77 14.59
C VAL A 73 -6.96 -5.39 14.95
N GLN A 74 -7.95 -5.81 14.15
CA GLN A 74 -9.37 -5.60 14.45
C GLN A 74 -9.77 -6.28 15.76
N THR A 75 -9.35 -7.53 15.98
CA THR A 75 -9.60 -8.26 17.22
C THR A 75 -8.96 -7.55 18.42
N LEU A 76 -7.75 -7.01 18.23
CA LEU A 76 -7.07 -6.24 19.26
C LEU A 76 -7.83 -4.95 19.61
N MET A 77 -8.27 -4.18 18.60
CA MET A 77 -9.07 -2.97 18.79
C MET A 77 -10.34 -3.29 19.58
N ALA A 78 -11.07 -4.33 19.20
CA ALA A 78 -12.31 -4.69 19.86
C ALA A 78 -12.11 -5.11 21.32
N LYS A 79 -10.95 -5.70 21.65
CA LYS A 79 -10.58 -6.11 23.01
C LYS A 79 -10.11 -4.94 23.87
N GLU A 80 -9.32 -4.03 23.31
CA GLU A 80 -8.71 -2.90 24.06
C GLU A 80 -9.65 -1.69 24.12
N THR A 81 -10.61 -1.59 23.20
CA THR A 81 -11.60 -0.50 23.16
C THR A 81 -13.02 -1.05 23.22
N SER A 82 -13.72 -1.15 22.09
CA SER A 82 -15.02 -1.82 21.98
C SER A 82 -15.23 -2.38 20.57
N PRO A 83 -16.12 -3.38 20.38
CA PRO A 83 -16.48 -3.87 19.05
C PRO A 83 -17.01 -2.78 18.11
N GLU A 84 -17.71 -1.78 18.63
CA GLU A 84 -18.28 -0.68 17.84
C GLU A 84 -17.21 0.17 17.15
N HIS A 85 -16.03 0.35 17.77
CA HIS A 85 -14.93 1.10 17.16
C HIS A 85 -14.38 0.43 15.90
N THR A 86 -14.56 -0.90 15.74
CA THR A 86 -14.13 -1.61 14.52
C THR A 86 -14.83 -1.15 13.25
N ARG A 87 -15.94 -0.40 13.38
CA ARG A 87 -16.65 0.24 12.26
C ARG A 87 -15.77 1.22 11.50
N TYR A 88 -14.86 1.90 12.19
CA TYR A 88 -13.86 2.78 11.57
C TYR A 88 -13.05 2.03 10.51
N CYS A 89 -12.60 0.82 10.84
CA CYS A 89 -11.84 -0.01 9.91
C CYS A 89 -12.75 -0.61 8.83
N ALA A 90 -13.96 -1.02 9.21
CA ALA A 90 -14.91 -1.69 8.33
C ALA A 90 -15.38 -0.81 7.15
N GLY A 91 -15.35 0.52 7.27
CA GLY A 91 -15.64 1.43 6.17
C GLY A 91 -14.76 1.21 4.94
N CYS A 92 -13.50 0.81 5.13
CA CYS A 92 -12.58 0.52 4.02
C CYS A 92 -12.33 -0.97 3.83
N HIS A 93 -12.28 -1.75 4.92
CA HIS A 93 -11.84 -3.15 4.89
C HIS A 93 -12.99 -4.16 4.81
N ASP A 94 -14.12 -3.90 5.44
CA ASP A 94 -15.21 -4.88 5.58
C ASP A 94 -16.60 -4.22 5.41
N PRO A 95 -16.84 -3.63 4.22
CA PRO A 95 -18.02 -2.81 3.97
C PRO A 95 -19.32 -3.62 4.00
N ILE A 96 -19.30 -4.88 3.55
CA ILE A 96 -20.47 -5.77 3.63
C ILE A 96 -20.90 -5.93 5.09
N SER A 97 -19.98 -6.24 5.99
CA SER A 97 -20.30 -6.39 7.42
C SER A 97 -20.73 -5.06 8.07
N LEU A 98 -20.21 -3.93 7.59
CA LEU A 98 -20.61 -2.61 8.07
C LEU A 98 -22.08 -2.30 7.72
N PHE A 99 -22.45 -2.40 6.44
CA PHE A 99 -23.79 -2.01 5.96
C PHE A 99 -24.89 -3.00 6.33
N THR A 100 -24.53 -4.27 6.54
CA THR A 100 -25.45 -5.32 7.03
C THR A 100 -25.61 -5.30 8.56
N GLY A 101 -24.96 -4.35 9.25
CA GLY A 101 -25.07 -4.21 10.70
C GLY A 101 -24.35 -5.29 11.50
N ALA A 102 -23.65 -6.22 10.84
CA ALA A 102 -22.90 -7.31 11.48
C ALA A 102 -21.87 -6.80 12.49
N LYS A 103 -21.24 -5.66 12.18
CA LYS A 103 -20.25 -4.99 13.05
C LYS A 103 -20.83 -4.37 14.34
N ASN A 104 -22.15 -4.27 14.49
CA ASN A 104 -22.79 -3.78 15.73
C ASN A 104 -23.14 -4.89 16.72
N SER A 105 -23.21 -6.14 16.26
CA SER A 105 -23.29 -7.28 17.19
C SER A 105 -21.89 -7.49 17.77
N GLY A 106 -21.73 -7.98 19.01
CA GLY A 106 -20.42 -8.33 19.62
C GLY A 106 -19.65 -9.45 18.90
N ASN A 107 -19.88 -9.58 17.60
CA ASN A 107 -19.42 -10.56 16.67
C ASN A 107 -18.36 -9.91 15.77
N ILE A 108 -17.12 -10.01 16.22
CA ILE A 108 -15.94 -9.56 15.47
C ILE A 108 -15.64 -10.52 14.31
N THR A 109 -16.39 -11.64 14.17
CA THR A 109 -16.16 -12.65 13.14
C THR A 109 -16.89 -12.36 11.82
N LEU A 110 -16.30 -12.84 10.73
CA LEU A 110 -16.79 -12.84 9.35
C LEU A 110 -18.00 -13.77 9.19
N SER A 111 -19.09 -13.44 9.86
CA SER A 111 -20.25 -14.32 10.08
C SER A 111 -21.41 -14.03 9.14
N VAL A 112 -21.22 -13.10 8.20
CA VAL A 112 -22.26 -12.67 7.27
C VAL A 112 -21.92 -13.14 5.86
N GLU A 113 -22.96 -13.51 5.11
CA GLU A 113 -22.83 -13.86 3.69
C GLU A 113 -22.02 -12.79 2.95
N GLY A 114 -21.01 -13.21 2.19
CA GLY A 114 -20.14 -12.30 1.45
C GLY A 114 -19.07 -11.59 2.27
N ALA A 115 -19.00 -11.77 3.60
CA ALA A 115 -17.94 -11.16 4.41
C ALA A 115 -16.52 -11.56 3.94
N ASN A 116 -16.40 -12.69 3.25
CA ASN A 116 -15.17 -13.17 2.61
C ASN A 116 -14.79 -12.46 1.29
N GLU A 117 -15.61 -11.53 0.82
CA GLU A 117 -15.37 -10.79 -0.43
C GLU A 117 -14.71 -9.42 -0.21
N GLY A 118 -14.58 -8.95 1.05
CA GLY A 118 -13.98 -7.65 1.34
C GLY A 118 -14.64 -6.52 0.56
N SER A 119 -13.84 -5.78 -0.20
CA SER A 119 -14.31 -4.83 -1.22
C SER A 119 -14.76 -5.60 -2.46
N SER A 120 -16.00 -6.09 -2.41
CA SER A 120 -16.66 -6.86 -3.47
C SER A 120 -16.93 -6.03 -4.73
N CYS A 121 -17.26 -6.71 -5.84
CA CYS A 121 -17.68 -6.03 -7.07
C CYS A 121 -18.85 -5.08 -6.79
N ILE A 122 -19.87 -5.54 -6.06
CA ILE A 122 -21.07 -4.75 -5.84
C ILE A 122 -20.85 -3.64 -4.81
N VAL A 123 -19.96 -3.82 -3.83
CA VAL A 123 -19.57 -2.72 -2.94
C VAL A 123 -19.07 -1.54 -3.78
N CYS A 124 -18.06 -1.75 -4.63
CA CYS A 124 -17.54 -0.66 -5.47
C CYS A 124 -18.61 -0.13 -6.45
N HIS A 125 -19.32 -1.03 -7.14
CA HIS A 125 -20.30 -0.67 -8.17
C HIS A 125 -21.69 -0.25 -7.63
N SER A 126 -21.85 -0.15 -6.30
CA SER A 126 -23.04 0.41 -5.65
C SER A 126 -22.79 1.78 -5.01
N ILE A 127 -21.53 2.23 -4.94
CA ILE A 127 -21.21 3.58 -4.47
C ILE A 127 -21.78 4.61 -5.45
N VAL A 128 -22.57 5.55 -4.92
CA VAL A 128 -23.22 6.61 -5.69
C VAL A 128 -22.67 8.00 -5.38
N GLN A 129 -21.96 8.14 -4.26
CA GLN A 129 -21.35 9.39 -3.80
C GLN A 129 -20.14 9.08 -2.92
N THR A 130 -19.11 9.92 -3.00
CA THR A 130 -17.92 9.89 -2.15
C THR A 130 -17.62 11.28 -1.62
N ASP A 131 -16.96 11.35 -0.46
CA ASP A 131 -16.34 12.55 0.08
C ASP A 131 -14.81 12.36 0.15
N ILE A 132 -14.08 13.44 -0.11
CA ILE A 132 -12.61 13.48 -0.03
C ILE A 132 -12.09 13.69 1.40
N GLN A 133 -12.96 13.66 2.42
CA GLN A 133 -12.55 13.64 3.82
C GLN A 133 -11.82 12.33 4.18
N GLY A 134 -12.19 11.21 3.55
CA GLY A 134 -11.56 9.90 3.78
C GLY A 134 -12.34 8.99 4.74
N ASN A 135 -11.67 8.00 5.35
CA ASN A 135 -12.25 7.04 6.31
C ASN A 135 -13.44 6.21 5.80
N GLY A 136 -13.53 5.98 4.50
CA GLY A 136 -14.67 5.30 3.89
C GLY A 136 -15.92 6.18 3.85
N ASP A 137 -15.77 7.51 3.73
CA ASP A 137 -16.89 8.44 3.57
C ASP A 137 -17.48 8.34 2.16
N TYR A 138 -18.40 7.39 2.01
CA TYR A 138 -19.14 7.15 0.78
C TYR A 138 -20.55 6.64 1.06
N THR A 139 -21.44 6.85 0.10
CA THR A 139 -22.82 6.35 0.14
C THR A 139 -22.98 5.20 -0.84
N VAL A 140 -23.47 4.05 -0.33
CA VAL A 140 -23.87 2.91 -1.15
C VAL A 140 -25.36 2.92 -1.42
N ARG A 141 -25.74 2.57 -2.65
CA ARG A 141 -27.12 2.26 -3.03
C ARG A 141 -27.12 0.91 -3.73
N PRO A 142 -27.59 -0.16 -3.06
CA PRO A 142 -27.64 -1.48 -3.67
C PRO A 142 -28.37 -1.44 -5.03
N PRO A 143 -27.80 -2.10 -6.06
CA PRO A 143 -28.39 -2.09 -7.39
C PRO A 143 -29.73 -2.85 -7.39
N GLN A 144 -30.65 -2.42 -8.24
CA GLN A 144 -31.88 -3.18 -8.49
C GLN A 144 -31.54 -4.41 -9.34
N ARG A 145 -31.82 -5.59 -8.78
CA ARG A 145 -31.50 -6.88 -9.38
C ARG A 145 -32.52 -7.30 -10.44
N TYR A 146 -32.08 -8.06 -11.42
CA TYR A 146 -32.96 -8.76 -12.35
C TYR A 146 -33.70 -9.88 -11.64
N VAL A 147 -34.83 -10.30 -12.21
CA VAL A 147 -35.57 -11.47 -11.74
C VAL A 147 -34.63 -12.68 -11.77
N TYR A 148 -34.62 -13.47 -10.69
CA TYR A 148 -33.76 -14.65 -10.52
C TYR A 148 -32.25 -14.37 -10.38
N GLU A 149 -31.80 -13.11 -10.32
CA GLU A 149 -30.36 -12.79 -10.17
C GLU A 149 -29.78 -13.24 -8.83
N LEU A 150 -30.59 -13.25 -7.77
CA LEU A 150 -30.17 -13.71 -6.43
C LEU A 150 -30.48 -15.19 -6.18
N GLU A 151 -31.16 -15.86 -7.11
CA GLU A 151 -31.59 -17.25 -6.95
C GLU A 151 -30.52 -18.22 -7.45
N GLN A 152 -30.36 -19.33 -6.73
CA GLN A 152 -29.41 -20.38 -7.08
C GLN A 152 -30.03 -21.37 -8.08
N GLY A 153 -29.18 -21.97 -8.91
CA GLY A 153 -29.55 -23.04 -9.82
C GLY A 153 -29.45 -22.66 -11.30
N ILE A 154 -29.33 -23.67 -12.15
CA ILE A 154 -29.01 -23.49 -13.58
C ILE A 154 -30.11 -22.73 -14.31
N VAL A 155 -31.38 -22.99 -13.98
CA VAL A 155 -32.53 -22.32 -14.63
C VAL A 155 -32.61 -20.85 -14.21
N ALA A 156 -32.47 -20.56 -12.91
CA ALA A 156 -32.45 -19.19 -12.40
C ALA A 156 -31.31 -18.38 -13.03
N LYS A 157 -30.09 -18.95 -13.08
CA LYS A 157 -28.93 -18.32 -13.71
C LYS A 157 -29.13 -18.08 -15.21
N PHE A 158 -29.68 -19.06 -15.92
CA PHE A 158 -29.99 -18.90 -17.35
C PHE A 158 -30.99 -17.76 -17.58
N LEU A 159 -32.03 -17.66 -16.75
CA LEU A 159 -33.04 -16.60 -16.87
C LEU A 159 -32.47 -15.22 -16.53
N SER A 160 -31.70 -15.08 -15.45
CA SER A 160 -31.07 -13.81 -15.09
C SER A 160 -30.07 -13.36 -16.16
N ASP A 161 -29.25 -14.27 -16.67
CA ASP A 161 -28.31 -14.03 -17.76
C ASP A 161 -28.98 -13.62 -19.07
N PHE A 162 -30.11 -14.26 -19.40
CA PHE A 162 -30.92 -13.90 -20.55
C PHE A 162 -31.48 -12.49 -20.40
N LEU A 163 -32.01 -12.16 -19.21
CA LEU A 163 -32.57 -10.83 -18.93
C LEU A 163 -31.50 -9.74 -18.98
N ILE A 164 -30.32 -9.97 -18.41
CA ILE A 164 -29.19 -9.02 -18.46
C ILE A 164 -28.79 -8.73 -19.92
N ARG A 165 -28.66 -9.78 -20.75
CA ARG A 165 -28.31 -9.64 -22.16
C ARG A 165 -29.40 -8.98 -23.01
N THR A 166 -30.67 -9.21 -22.65
CA THR A 166 -31.82 -8.65 -23.38
C THR A 166 -32.06 -7.18 -23.01
N TYR A 167 -31.81 -6.80 -21.75
CA TYR A 167 -32.05 -5.45 -21.23
C TYR A 167 -30.79 -4.77 -20.67
N PRO A 168 -29.66 -4.74 -21.41
CA PRO A 168 -28.35 -4.35 -20.89
C PRO A 168 -28.29 -2.91 -20.36
N ARG A 169 -29.20 -2.03 -20.82
CA ARG A 169 -29.31 -0.66 -20.29
C ARG A 169 -29.59 -0.61 -18.79
N HIS A 170 -30.41 -1.53 -18.26
CA HIS A 170 -30.68 -1.59 -16.83
C HIS A 170 -29.41 -2.01 -16.05
N HIS A 171 -28.63 -2.94 -16.61
CA HIS A 171 -27.34 -3.35 -16.04
C HIS A 171 -26.36 -2.17 -16.00
N LEU A 172 -26.18 -1.46 -17.12
CA LEU A 172 -25.30 -0.29 -17.20
C LEU A 172 -25.71 0.82 -16.21
N ASN A 173 -26.99 1.16 -16.13
CA ASN A 173 -27.48 2.19 -15.19
C ASN A 173 -27.32 1.79 -13.72
N SER A 174 -27.35 0.48 -13.44
CA SER A 174 -27.23 -0.06 -12.09
C SER A 174 -25.77 -0.14 -11.62
N TYR A 175 -24.83 -0.48 -12.52
CA TYR A 175 -23.45 -0.81 -12.17
C TYR A 175 -22.39 0.13 -12.74
N SER A 176 -22.71 1.04 -13.66
CA SER A 176 -21.73 1.98 -14.25
C SER A 176 -22.08 3.42 -13.93
N ARG A 177 -21.08 4.19 -13.48
CA ARG A 177 -21.20 5.61 -13.10
C ARG A 177 -19.94 6.36 -13.48
N SER A 178 -20.10 7.64 -13.83
CA SER A 178 -18.98 8.55 -14.07
C SER A 178 -18.08 8.71 -12.83
N LEU A 179 -18.65 8.58 -11.64
CA LEU A 179 -17.93 8.64 -10.37
C LEU A 179 -16.72 7.69 -10.32
N TYR A 180 -16.84 6.48 -10.88
CA TYR A 180 -15.77 5.46 -10.85
C TYR A 180 -14.52 5.86 -11.66
N LYS A 181 -14.62 6.93 -12.46
CA LYS A 181 -13.53 7.45 -13.28
C LYS A 181 -12.72 8.52 -12.57
N THR A 182 -13.17 9.00 -11.40
CA THR A 182 -12.53 10.10 -10.69
C THR A 182 -11.59 9.59 -9.61
N SER A 183 -10.57 10.38 -9.24
CA SER A 183 -9.64 10.02 -8.16
C SER A 183 -10.30 10.14 -6.78
N GLU A 184 -11.33 10.96 -6.65
CA GLU A 184 -12.15 11.12 -5.44
C GLU A 184 -12.83 9.81 -5.03
N PHE A 185 -13.20 8.97 -6.01
CA PHE A 185 -13.73 7.63 -5.74
C PHE A 185 -12.74 6.78 -4.92
N CYS A 186 -11.47 6.77 -5.31
CA CYS A 186 -10.42 6.09 -4.56
C CYS A 186 -10.11 6.81 -3.24
N GLY A 187 -10.19 8.14 -3.24
CA GLY A 187 -9.89 9.01 -2.10
C GLY A 187 -10.78 8.76 -0.88
N ALA A 188 -12.00 8.26 -1.05
CA ALA A 188 -12.87 7.90 0.06
C ALA A 188 -12.21 6.87 1.00
N CYS A 189 -11.47 5.90 0.46
CA CYS A 189 -10.78 4.87 1.25
C CYS A 189 -9.26 5.12 1.37
N HIS A 190 -8.64 5.72 0.35
CA HIS A 190 -7.20 6.02 0.30
C HIS A 190 -6.83 7.41 0.87
N LYS A 191 -7.64 7.85 1.84
CA LYS A 191 -7.36 8.95 2.74
C LYS A 191 -7.93 8.58 4.10
N GLN A 192 -7.12 8.70 5.14
CA GLN A 192 -7.45 8.22 6.46
C GLN A 192 -6.96 9.21 7.51
N TYR A 193 -7.81 9.52 8.46
CA TYR A 193 -7.45 10.24 9.67
C TYR A 193 -8.10 9.57 10.86
N ILE A 194 -7.43 9.55 12.00
CA ILE A 194 -8.01 9.04 13.23
C ILE A 194 -8.86 10.17 13.81
N ASP A 195 -10.14 9.89 14.06
CA ASP A 195 -11.11 10.86 14.56
C ASP A 195 -11.25 10.79 16.09
N LYS A 196 -12.15 11.61 16.64
CA LYS A 196 -12.38 11.64 18.08
C LYS A 196 -13.11 10.38 18.54
N GLU A 197 -13.88 9.73 17.68
CA GLU A 197 -14.61 8.53 17.99
C GLU A 197 -13.64 7.36 18.25
N VAL A 198 -12.53 7.29 17.52
CA VAL A 198 -11.47 6.29 17.74
C VAL A 198 -10.41 6.77 18.75
N ASN A 199 -10.09 8.06 18.78
CA ASN A 199 -9.04 8.65 19.61
C ASN A 199 -9.55 9.84 20.43
N THR A 200 -10.38 9.48 21.42
CA THR A 200 -11.33 10.31 22.21
C THR A 200 -10.87 11.67 22.73
N ASP A 201 -9.58 11.86 22.94
CA ASP A 201 -8.97 12.98 23.65
C ASP A 201 -7.95 13.77 22.80
N ILE A 202 -7.34 13.18 21.78
CA ILE A 202 -6.31 13.84 20.96
C ILE A 202 -6.92 14.60 19.77
N GLY A 203 -8.05 14.13 19.24
CA GLY A 203 -8.70 14.71 18.06
C GLY A 203 -8.15 14.17 16.73
N ARG A 204 -8.23 14.96 15.67
CA ARG A 204 -7.89 14.51 14.30
C ARG A 204 -6.38 14.32 14.12
N ILE A 205 -5.95 13.08 13.91
CA ILE A 205 -4.57 12.75 13.54
C ILE A 205 -4.53 12.21 12.12
N GLN A 206 -3.67 12.77 11.28
CA GLN A 206 -3.53 12.30 9.91
C GLN A 206 -2.90 10.90 9.89
N GLY A 207 -3.63 9.92 9.35
CA GLY A 207 -3.12 8.60 9.02
C GLY A 207 -2.60 8.56 7.58
N GLN A 208 -3.04 7.56 6.82
CA GLN A 208 -2.66 7.40 5.41
C GLN A 208 -3.26 8.52 4.56
N ASN A 209 -2.51 9.05 3.60
CA ASN A 209 -3.03 10.09 2.70
C ASN A 209 -2.36 10.02 1.33
N GLN A 210 -2.89 9.17 0.46
CA GLN A 210 -2.44 9.05 -0.92
C GLN A 210 -3.10 10.12 -1.80
N TYR A 211 -4.37 10.43 -1.55
CA TYR A 211 -5.14 11.37 -2.36
C TYR A 211 -4.57 12.79 -2.35
N ASP A 212 -4.32 13.37 -1.17
CA ASP A 212 -3.81 14.75 -1.10
C ASP A 212 -2.35 14.82 -1.60
N SER A 213 -1.55 13.78 -1.35
CA SER A 213 -0.18 13.68 -1.90
C SER A 213 -0.20 13.70 -3.44
N TRP A 214 -1.10 12.93 -4.05
CA TRP A 214 -1.33 12.95 -5.50
C TRP A 214 -1.85 14.29 -6.01
N LYS A 215 -2.87 14.85 -5.36
CA LYS A 215 -3.48 16.12 -5.76
C LYS A 215 -2.49 17.29 -5.72
N ASN A 216 -1.54 17.26 -4.79
CA ASN A 216 -0.48 18.28 -4.68
C ASN A 216 0.77 17.96 -5.52
N SER A 217 0.77 16.87 -6.29
CA SER A 217 1.89 16.46 -7.11
C SER A 217 1.85 17.08 -8.51
N ARG A 218 2.97 16.94 -9.25
CA ARG A 218 3.05 17.28 -10.68
C ARG A 218 2.16 16.43 -11.60
N TRP A 219 1.53 15.37 -11.08
CA TRP A 219 0.68 14.46 -11.84
C TRP A 219 -0.77 14.91 -11.91
N TYR A 220 -1.14 15.91 -11.11
CA TYR A 220 -2.47 16.48 -11.10
C TYR A 220 -2.46 17.85 -11.78
N HIS A 221 -3.40 18.04 -12.70
CA HIS A 221 -3.65 19.31 -13.36
C HIS A 221 -5.15 19.58 -13.32
N GLU A 222 -5.54 20.56 -12.49
CA GLU A 222 -6.94 20.92 -12.29
C GLU A 222 -7.66 21.17 -13.62
N GLY A 223 -8.78 20.48 -13.83
CA GLY A 223 -9.59 20.58 -15.05
C GLY A 223 -8.94 20.06 -16.33
N ASN A 224 -7.76 19.44 -16.27
CA ASN A 224 -7.04 18.96 -17.46
C ASN A 224 -6.74 17.45 -17.39
N PRO A 225 -7.66 16.59 -17.87
CA PRO A 225 -7.47 15.14 -17.90
C PRO A 225 -6.35 14.70 -18.87
N GLU A 226 -6.09 15.46 -19.93
CA GLU A 226 -4.99 15.17 -20.87
C GLU A 226 -3.61 15.38 -20.25
N LYS A 227 -3.49 16.13 -19.15
CA LYS A 227 -2.21 16.25 -18.42
C LYS A 227 -2.20 15.48 -17.11
N THR A 228 -3.36 15.21 -16.55
CA THR A 228 -3.50 14.47 -15.29
C THR A 228 -3.25 12.98 -15.51
N VAL A 229 -2.58 12.34 -14.55
CA VAL A 229 -2.53 10.87 -14.42
C VAL A 229 -3.35 10.49 -13.19
N ALA A 230 -4.53 9.92 -13.38
CA ALA A 230 -5.45 9.52 -12.32
C ALA A 230 -5.05 8.18 -11.69
N CYS A 231 -5.57 7.90 -10.48
CA CYS A 231 -5.27 6.68 -9.72
C CYS A 231 -5.48 5.41 -10.56
N ARG A 232 -6.59 5.34 -11.30
CA ARG A 232 -6.97 4.21 -12.15
C ARG A 232 -6.09 4.02 -13.39
N GLU A 233 -5.41 5.05 -13.88
CA GLU A 233 -4.55 4.88 -15.06
C GLU A 233 -3.27 4.13 -14.70
N CYS A 234 -2.79 4.28 -13.47
CA CYS A 234 -1.67 3.49 -12.94
C CYS A 234 -2.13 2.16 -12.34
N HIS A 235 -3.15 2.18 -11.47
CA HIS A 235 -3.55 1.00 -10.69
C HIS A 235 -4.60 0.12 -11.39
N MET A 236 -5.29 0.61 -12.40
CA MET A 236 -6.23 -0.16 -13.22
C MET A 236 -5.90 0.02 -14.71
N PRO A 237 -4.66 -0.31 -15.12
CA PRO A 237 -4.21 -0.04 -16.48
C PRO A 237 -5.08 -0.79 -17.48
N LEU A 238 -5.17 -0.25 -18.70
CA LEU A 238 -5.90 -0.91 -19.78
C LEU A 238 -5.26 -2.24 -20.18
N VAL A 239 -6.10 -3.26 -20.30
CA VAL A 239 -5.75 -4.60 -20.79
C VAL A 239 -6.20 -4.72 -22.24
N GLU A 240 -5.25 -5.06 -23.11
CA GLU A 240 -5.46 -5.22 -24.56
C GLU A 240 -6.22 -6.52 -24.89
N ALA A 241 -6.85 -6.55 -26.08
CA ALA A 241 -7.52 -7.73 -26.63
C ALA A 241 -8.55 -8.37 -25.68
N SER A 242 -9.33 -7.53 -24.98
CA SER A 242 -10.30 -7.97 -23.99
C SER A 242 -11.50 -8.69 -24.61
N GLN A 243 -11.98 -9.72 -23.91
CA GLN A 243 -13.23 -10.44 -24.17
C GLN A 243 -14.36 -9.98 -23.26
N GLU A 244 -14.10 -9.03 -22.36
CA GLU A 244 -15.06 -8.47 -21.43
C GLU A 244 -16.20 -7.74 -22.15
N PRO A 245 -17.47 -7.89 -21.73
CA PRO A 245 -18.56 -7.02 -22.15
C PRO A 245 -18.33 -5.55 -21.80
N ALA A 246 -17.49 -5.28 -20.78
CA ALA A 246 -17.08 -3.94 -20.36
C ALA A 246 -15.94 -3.35 -21.20
N LYS A 247 -15.61 -3.94 -22.36
CA LYS A 247 -14.59 -3.39 -23.26
C LYS A 247 -15.10 -2.17 -24.03
N GLY A 248 -14.23 -1.18 -24.22
CA GLY A 248 -14.60 0.12 -24.79
C GLY A 248 -15.29 1.04 -23.77
N ASP A 249 -15.01 2.34 -23.84
CA ASP A 249 -15.58 3.34 -22.93
C ASP A 249 -15.53 4.76 -23.52
N VAL A 250 -16.68 5.33 -23.86
CA VAL A 250 -16.79 6.69 -24.44
C VAL A 250 -16.74 7.81 -23.40
N LEU A 251 -16.84 7.47 -22.13
CA LEU A 251 -16.84 8.44 -21.03
C LEU A 251 -15.43 8.70 -20.49
N ASP A 252 -14.43 7.94 -20.95
CA ASP A 252 -13.02 8.18 -20.68
C ASP A 252 -12.40 9.07 -21.77
N TYR A 253 -11.67 10.11 -21.35
CA TYR A 253 -11.13 11.11 -22.28
C TYR A 253 -10.16 10.51 -23.33
N ASN A 254 -9.48 9.41 -23.00
CA ASN A 254 -8.49 8.75 -23.84
C ASN A 254 -8.98 7.41 -24.44
N ARG A 255 -10.29 7.21 -24.53
CA ARG A 255 -10.89 5.93 -24.96
C ARG A 255 -12.02 6.10 -25.98
N SER A 256 -12.41 4.98 -26.59
CA SER A 256 -13.52 4.90 -27.55
C SER A 256 -14.38 3.67 -27.26
N ALA A 257 -15.56 3.58 -27.88
CA ALA A 257 -16.45 2.42 -27.73
C ALA A 257 -15.85 1.14 -28.33
N GLU A 258 -14.93 1.26 -29.30
CA GLU A 258 -14.39 0.14 -30.07
C GLU A 258 -12.93 -0.19 -29.77
N ASP A 259 -12.31 0.43 -28.75
CA ASP A 259 -10.89 0.20 -28.45
C ASP A 259 -10.57 -1.24 -28.01
N GLY A 260 -11.59 -2.02 -27.61
CA GLY A 260 -11.46 -3.43 -27.25
C GLY A 260 -10.71 -3.69 -25.94
N LYS A 261 -10.59 -2.69 -25.06
CA LYS A 261 -9.81 -2.78 -23.80
C LYS A 261 -10.72 -2.77 -22.58
N HIS A 262 -10.30 -3.38 -21.47
CA HIS A 262 -10.94 -3.18 -20.15
C HIS A 262 -9.92 -2.63 -19.15
N ARG A 263 -10.41 -2.05 -18.05
CA ARG A 263 -9.58 -1.58 -16.93
C ARG A 263 -9.24 -2.76 -16.02
N SER A 264 -7.97 -3.02 -15.77
CA SER A 264 -7.60 -4.17 -14.94
C SER A 264 -8.10 -4.03 -13.50
N HIS A 265 -8.66 -5.10 -12.94
CA HIS A 265 -9.09 -5.17 -11.55
C HIS A 265 -8.10 -5.89 -10.63
N ARG A 266 -6.82 -5.96 -11.04
CA ARG A 266 -5.76 -6.54 -10.20
C ARG A 266 -5.22 -5.56 -9.16
N MET A 267 -5.31 -4.26 -9.45
CA MET A 267 -4.86 -3.16 -8.57
C MET A 267 -3.46 -3.38 -8.00
N LEU A 268 -2.48 -3.62 -8.88
CA LEU A 268 -1.09 -3.85 -8.47
C LEU A 268 -0.57 -2.65 -7.66
N ALA A 269 0.11 -2.98 -6.57
CA ALA A 269 0.74 -2.03 -5.67
C ALA A 269 1.97 -2.73 -5.04
N ALA A 270 2.08 -2.75 -3.72
CA ALA A 270 3.23 -3.33 -3.02
C ALA A 270 2.87 -4.52 -2.12
N ASN A 271 1.63 -5.01 -2.17
CA ASN A 271 1.20 -6.12 -1.33
C ASN A 271 1.60 -7.46 -1.95
N GLN A 272 2.65 -8.06 -1.39
CA GLN A 272 3.01 -9.47 -1.65
C GLN A 272 2.57 -10.36 -0.50
N TYR A 273 2.31 -9.77 0.66
CA TYR A 273 2.08 -10.45 1.92
C TYR A 273 0.81 -11.30 1.93
N ILE A 274 -0.33 -10.71 1.57
CA ILE A 274 -1.64 -11.38 1.53
C ILE A 274 -1.57 -12.66 0.69
N PRO A 275 -1.16 -12.59 -0.61
CA PRO A 275 -1.12 -13.79 -1.44
C PRO A 275 -0.12 -14.84 -0.96
N THR A 276 1.05 -14.44 -0.44
CA THR A 276 2.05 -15.42 0.02
C THR A 276 1.68 -16.09 1.34
N LEU A 277 1.23 -15.31 2.33
CA LEU A 277 0.96 -15.85 3.66
C LEU A 277 -0.28 -16.74 3.67
N GLN A 278 -1.33 -16.31 2.95
CA GLN A 278 -2.58 -17.06 2.86
C GLN A 278 -2.54 -18.16 1.78
N LYS A 279 -1.40 -18.33 1.07
CA LYS A 279 -1.18 -19.36 0.04
C LYS A 279 -2.26 -19.35 -1.04
N LEU A 280 -2.54 -18.17 -1.56
CA LEU A 280 -3.63 -17.98 -2.51
C LEU A 280 -3.32 -18.59 -3.88
N GLU A 281 -4.37 -19.02 -4.58
CA GLU A 281 -4.25 -19.37 -5.98
C GLU A 281 -3.77 -18.14 -6.79
N GLY A 282 -2.79 -18.35 -7.67
CA GLY A 282 -2.18 -17.27 -8.44
C GLY A 282 -1.27 -16.34 -7.64
N ALA A 283 -0.90 -16.70 -6.39
CA ALA A 283 0.00 -15.90 -5.56
C ALA A 283 1.35 -15.64 -6.23
N GLU A 284 1.98 -16.65 -6.82
CA GLU A 284 3.27 -16.50 -7.52
C GLU A 284 3.19 -15.47 -8.65
N GLN A 285 2.13 -15.55 -9.46
CA GLN A 285 1.89 -14.58 -10.53
C GLN A 285 1.67 -13.17 -9.97
N HIS A 286 0.87 -13.03 -8.91
CA HIS A 286 0.62 -11.74 -8.28
C HIS A 286 1.91 -11.13 -7.71
N VAL A 287 2.73 -11.92 -7.02
CA VAL A 287 4.02 -11.47 -6.47
C VAL A 287 4.98 -11.05 -7.58
N ALA A 288 5.11 -11.85 -8.64
CA ALA A 288 5.97 -11.52 -9.77
C ALA A 288 5.53 -10.23 -10.47
N LEU A 289 4.23 -10.01 -10.64
CA LEU A 289 3.69 -8.77 -11.19
C LEU A 289 3.93 -7.58 -10.25
N THR A 290 3.79 -7.77 -8.94
CA THR A 290 4.10 -6.74 -7.93
C THR A 290 5.59 -6.36 -7.93
N GLU A 291 6.51 -7.34 -8.08
CA GLU A 291 7.94 -7.03 -8.22
C GLU A 291 8.22 -6.21 -9.48
N LYS A 292 7.66 -6.63 -10.62
CA LYS A 292 7.76 -5.87 -11.88
C LYS A 292 7.17 -4.47 -11.74
N TRP A 293 6.06 -4.33 -11.03
CA TRP A 293 5.44 -3.03 -10.74
C TRP A 293 6.38 -2.12 -9.96
N LEU A 294 6.94 -2.61 -8.85
CA LEU A 294 7.88 -1.84 -8.00
C LEU A 294 9.18 -1.49 -8.74
N ARG A 295 9.71 -2.41 -9.56
CA ARG A 295 10.88 -2.15 -10.43
C ARG A 295 10.53 -1.28 -11.65
N GLY A 296 9.25 -0.97 -11.84
CA GLY A 296 8.76 -0.13 -12.93
C GLY A 296 8.95 -0.74 -14.32
N GLU A 297 8.94 -2.07 -14.38
CA GLU A 297 9.08 -2.91 -15.58
C GLU A 297 7.74 -3.14 -16.31
N ILE A 298 6.62 -2.76 -15.69
CA ILE A 298 5.30 -2.76 -16.34
C ILE A 298 5.12 -1.44 -17.08
N GLU A 299 4.99 -1.51 -18.39
CA GLU A 299 4.65 -0.38 -19.24
C GLU A 299 3.13 -0.13 -19.24
N ILE A 300 2.75 1.14 -19.28
CA ILE A 300 1.35 1.56 -19.37
C ILE A 300 1.22 2.50 -20.58
N PRO A 301 0.94 1.95 -21.78
CA PRO A 301 0.96 2.73 -23.01
C PRO A 301 0.03 3.95 -23.01
N GLU A 302 -1.13 3.85 -22.34
CA GLU A 302 -2.14 4.92 -22.29
C GLU A 302 -1.71 6.21 -21.57
N ILE A 303 -0.64 6.16 -20.79
CA ILE A 303 -0.08 7.34 -20.10
C ILE A 303 1.41 7.54 -20.41
N ALA A 304 1.96 6.85 -21.41
CA ALA A 304 3.40 6.86 -21.70
C ALA A 304 3.94 8.25 -22.10
N ASP A 305 3.08 9.14 -22.58
CA ASP A 305 3.39 10.53 -22.92
C ASP A 305 3.53 11.44 -21.69
N LYS A 306 2.89 11.07 -20.58
CA LYS A 306 2.89 11.83 -19.32
C LYS A 306 3.82 11.21 -18.29
N TRP A 307 3.86 9.87 -18.24
CA TRP A 307 4.51 9.06 -17.22
C TRP A 307 5.93 8.65 -17.60
N THR A 308 6.77 8.36 -16.61
CA THR A 308 8.21 8.13 -16.85
C THR A 308 8.62 6.67 -16.70
N THR A 309 9.64 6.25 -17.44
CA THR A 309 10.18 4.88 -17.42
C THR A 309 11.15 4.63 -16.25
N GLY A 310 11.43 3.34 -15.98
CA GLY A 310 12.32 2.91 -14.89
C GLY A 310 11.60 2.72 -13.54
N PRO A 311 12.36 2.50 -12.44
CA PRO A 311 11.80 2.13 -11.14
C PRO A 311 10.91 3.19 -10.49
N VAL A 312 10.02 2.77 -9.57
CA VAL A 312 9.11 3.68 -8.85
C VAL A 312 9.87 4.75 -8.06
N VAL A 313 11.08 4.43 -7.61
CA VAL A 313 12.09 5.37 -7.09
C VAL A 313 13.40 5.16 -7.84
N ARG A 314 13.85 6.23 -8.50
CA ARG A 314 15.16 6.26 -9.15
C ARG A 314 16.24 6.45 -8.11
N MET A 315 17.36 5.79 -8.32
CA MET A 315 18.53 5.89 -7.46
C MET A 315 19.73 6.26 -8.32
N LYS A 316 20.60 7.11 -7.79
CA LYS A 316 21.90 7.46 -8.37
C LYS A 316 22.93 7.50 -7.26
N LEU A 317 24.13 6.99 -7.54
CA LEU A 317 25.24 7.02 -6.63
C LEU A 317 26.28 8.03 -7.10
N LEU A 318 26.57 9.04 -6.27
CA LEU A 318 27.65 9.99 -6.48
C LEU A 318 28.81 9.61 -5.59
N ALA A 319 29.96 9.35 -6.20
CA ALA A 319 31.19 8.94 -5.53
C ALA A 319 32.39 9.65 -6.17
N PRO A 320 33.49 9.87 -5.43
CA PRO A 320 34.73 10.33 -6.04
C PRO A 320 35.22 9.30 -7.08
N LYS A 321 35.84 9.79 -8.15
CA LYS A 321 36.41 8.90 -9.19
C LYS A 321 37.67 8.18 -8.72
N THR A 322 38.47 8.86 -7.89
CA THR A 322 39.70 8.33 -7.33
C THR A 322 39.77 8.63 -5.82
N VAL A 323 40.52 7.82 -5.08
CA VAL A 323 40.77 8.02 -3.65
C VAL A 323 42.15 7.52 -3.27
N LEU A 324 42.81 8.22 -2.34
CA LEU A 324 44.07 7.75 -1.75
C LEU A 324 43.78 6.75 -0.59
N PRO A 325 44.62 5.71 -0.41
CA PRO A 325 44.49 4.78 0.71
C PRO A 325 44.40 5.50 2.06
N GLY A 326 43.47 5.06 2.92
CA GLY A 326 43.29 5.62 4.26
C GLY A 326 42.51 6.95 4.32
N LYS A 327 42.13 7.54 3.18
CA LYS A 327 41.27 8.74 3.14
C LYS A 327 39.80 8.37 3.30
N GLU A 328 39.02 9.29 3.87
CA GLU A 328 37.57 9.16 3.94
C GLU A 328 36.96 9.28 2.54
N ILE A 329 36.01 8.39 2.24
CA ILE A 329 35.16 8.43 1.05
C ILE A 329 33.80 8.95 1.49
N ASN A 330 33.31 9.99 0.82
CA ASN A 330 31.95 10.48 0.99
C ASN A 330 31.12 10.14 -0.25
N LEU A 331 30.14 9.26 -0.08
CA LEU A 331 29.16 8.90 -1.10
C LEU A 331 27.87 9.68 -0.89
N GLN A 332 27.17 9.94 -1.99
CA GLN A 332 25.80 10.42 -1.95
C GLN A 332 24.89 9.44 -2.69
N VAL A 333 23.97 8.83 -1.96
CA VAL A 333 22.86 8.06 -2.53
C VAL A 333 21.71 9.03 -2.77
N VAL A 334 21.42 9.29 -4.03
CA VAL A 334 20.38 10.24 -4.47
C VAL A 334 19.16 9.43 -4.89
N LEU A 335 18.07 9.56 -4.13
CA LEU A 335 16.80 8.88 -4.35
C LEU A 335 15.78 9.88 -4.90
N THR A 336 15.09 9.55 -5.98
CA THR A 336 14.11 10.46 -6.60
C THR A 336 12.81 9.75 -6.89
N ASN A 337 11.72 10.24 -6.28
CA ASN A 337 10.37 9.78 -6.60
C ASN A 337 9.84 10.61 -7.76
N ASN A 338 10.13 10.18 -8.99
CA ASN A 338 9.65 10.85 -10.20
C ASN A 338 8.70 9.96 -11.02
N LYS A 339 8.19 8.88 -10.43
CA LYS A 339 7.27 7.94 -11.08
C LYS A 339 6.02 7.67 -10.25
N THR A 340 6.13 7.58 -8.93
CA THR A 340 4.95 7.39 -8.07
C THR A 340 4.12 8.68 -8.04
N GLY A 341 2.80 8.53 -8.15
CA GLY A 341 1.84 9.63 -8.12
C GLY A 341 1.74 10.34 -6.76
N HIS A 342 2.16 9.65 -5.71
CA HIS A 342 2.05 10.03 -4.31
C HIS A 342 3.36 9.71 -3.57
N ASP A 343 3.38 9.90 -2.25
CA ASP A 343 4.54 9.62 -1.39
C ASP A 343 5.01 8.17 -1.56
N PHE A 344 6.31 7.94 -1.42
CA PHE A 344 6.91 6.61 -1.43
C PHE A 344 7.76 6.36 -0.17
N PRO A 345 7.58 5.23 0.53
CA PRO A 345 6.38 4.40 0.50
C PRO A 345 5.18 5.18 1.06
N ASN A 346 3.98 4.65 0.86
CA ASN A 346 2.75 5.18 1.48
C ASN A 346 1.85 4.01 1.91
N GLY A 347 0.83 4.29 2.71
CA GLY A 347 0.08 3.30 3.46
C GLY A 347 0.41 3.36 4.96
N PRO A 348 0.21 2.26 5.71
CA PRO A 348 0.57 2.20 7.12
C PRO A 348 2.10 2.16 7.30
N LEU A 349 2.71 3.33 7.48
CA LEU A 349 4.16 3.50 7.56
C LEU A 349 4.77 2.97 8.87
N ASP A 350 3.93 2.62 9.85
CA ASP A 350 4.33 1.96 11.09
C ASP A 350 4.67 0.48 10.88
N MET A 351 4.14 -0.16 9.83
CA MET A 351 4.50 -1.52 9.45
C MET A 351 5.35 -1.60 8.17
N ILE A 352 5.16 -0.69 7.22
CA ILE A 352 5.91 -0.67 5.96
C ILE A 352 7.31 -0.11 6.20
N GLU A 353 8.31 -0.67 5.51
CA GLU A 353 9.59 0.00 5.39
C GLU A 353 10.22 -0.16 4.01
N SER A 354 11.00 0.85 3.65
CA SER A 354 11.92 0.82 2.52
C SER A 354 13.25 1.39 2.99
N TRP A 355 14.36 0.78 2.62
CA TRP A 355 15.68 1.20 3.13
C TRP A 355 16.75 1.06 2.06
N VAL A 356 17.88 1.73 2.29
CA VAL A 356 19.06 1.64 1.43
C VAL A 356 20.07 0.71 2.07
N GLU A 357 20.52 -0.28 1.33
CA GLU A 357 21.71 -1.07 1.64
C GLU A 357 22.89 -0.55 0.83
N VAL A 358 24.06 -0.43 1.45
CA VAL A 358 25.32 -0.11 0.76
C VAL A 358 26.35 -1.17 1.09
N ILE A 359 26.89 -1.80 0.05
CA ILE A 359 27.96 -2.79 0.13
C ILE A 359 29.15 -2.25 -0.66
N VAL A 360 30.34 -2.30 -0.07
CA VAL A 360 31.59 -1.96 -0.76
C VAL A 360 32.54 -3.14 -0.74
N THR A 361 32.96 -3.54 -1.93
CA THR A 361 33.89 -4.65 -2.17
C THR A 361 35.16 -4.18 -2.88
N ASP A 362 36.25 -4.90 -2.69
CA ASP A 362 37.46 -4.75 -3.49
C ASP A 362 37.40 -5.56 -4.81
N ASP A 363 38.47 -5.52 -5.60
CA ASP A 363 38.60 -6.26 -6.86
C ASP A 363 38.54 -7.81 -6.69
N SER A 364 38.77 -8.32 -5.48
CA SER A 364 38.64 -9.75 -5.15
C SER A 364 37.23 -10.14 -4.69
N GLY A 365 36.33 -9.16 -4.54
CA GLY A 365 34.98 -9.35 -4.03
C GLY A 365 34.88 -9.35 -2.50
N LYS A 366 35.97 -9.05 -1.78
CA LYS A 366 35.95 -8.97 -0.31
C LYS A 366 35.20 -7.74 0.15
N VAL A 367 34.18 -7.93 0.99
CA VAL A 367 33.41 -6.85 1.63
C VAL A 367 34.23 -6.20 2.74
N PHE A 368 34.30 -4.87 2.74
CA PHE A 368 34.95 -4.11 3.82
C PHE A 368 34.05 -3.03 4.43
N TYR A 369 32.95 -2.68 3.76
CA TYR A 369 31.92 -1.81 4.31
C TYR A 369 30.56 -2.36 3.91
N HIS A 370 29.66 -2.51 4.90
CA HIS A 370 28.32 -3.00 4.70
C HIS A 370 27.39 -2.35 5.72
N VAL A 371 26.36 -1.66 5.23
CA VAL A 371 25.32 -1.03 6.04
C VAL A 371 23.97 -1.23 5.37
N GLY A 372 22.90 -1.29 6.16
CA GLY A 372 21.54 -1.57 5.66
C GLY A 372 21.32 -3.03 5.25
N GLY A 373 22.20 -3.94 5.66
CA GLY A 373 21.96 -5.37 5.58
C GLY A 373 20.92 -5.84 6.61
N LEU A 374 20.54 -7.10 6.51
CA LEU A 374 19.63 -7.74 7.45
C LEU A 374 20.40 -8.51 8.52
N GLU A 375 19.90 -8.48 9.75
CA GLU A 375 20.37 -9.36 10.81
C GLU A 375 19.89 -10.79 10.56
N GLU A 376 20.81 -11.77 10.53
CA GLU A 376 20.52 -13.16 10.16
C GLU A 376 19.43 -13.84 11.01
N LYS A 377 19.25 -13.41 12.28
CA LYS A 377 18.31 -14.07 13.21
C LYS A 377 16.94 -13.43 13.24
N THR A 378 16.86 -12.12 13.06
CA THR A 378 15.64 -11.35 13.27
C THR A 378 15.07 -10.79 11.97
N ASP A 379 15.86 -10.78 10.89
CA ASP A 379 15.62 -10.05 9.64
C ASP A 379 15.50 -8.53 9.85
N MET A 380 15.99 -8.00 10.96
CA MET A 380 15.97 -6.56 11.22
C MET A 380 17.01 -5.84 10.37
N VAL A 381 16.68 -4.63 9.90
CA VAL A 381 17.61 -3.81 9.12
C VAL A 381 18.65 -3.21 10.06
N ILE A 382 19.93 -3.48 9.79
CA ILE A 382 21.05 -3.02 10.61
C ILE A 382 21.67 -1.77 9.99
N GLN A 383 21.76 -0.69 10.75
CA GLN A 383 22.57 0.51 10.44
C GLN A 383 22.32 1.11 9.04
N SER A 384 21.12 0.97 8.49
CA SER A 384 20.80 1.56 7.19
C SER A 384 21.05 3.07 7.19
N PRO A 385 21.69 3.64 6.15
CA PRO A 385 21.84 5.08 6.00
C PRO A 385 20.51 5.84 5.99
N VAL A 386 19.45 5.19 5.52
CA VAL A 386 18.08 5.73 5.54
C VAL A 386 17.05 4.62 5.61
N ILE A 387 16.00 4.83 6.40
CA ILE A 387 14.82 3.98 6.42
C ILE A 387 13.60 4.89 6.25
N PHE A 388 12.79 4.63 5.22
CA PHE A 388 11.51 5.27 5.00
C PHE A 388 10.43 4.48 5.74
N LYS A 389 10.03 5.01 6.89
CA LYS A 389 8.99 4.46 7.78
C LYS A 389 8.43 5.58 8.68
N ALA A 390 7.48 5.24 9.55
CA ALA A 390 7.02 6.10 10.63
C ALA A 390 7.09 5.38 11.98
N ASP A 391 7.64 6.04 12.98
CA ASP A 391 7.61 5.60 14.38
C ASP A 391 6.57 6.42 15.11
N GLY A 392 5.34 5.88 15.16
CA GLY A 392 4.25 6.43 15.94
C GLY A 392 4.48 6.26 17.44
N PHE A 393 3.95 7.16 18.27
CA PHE A 393 3.98 7.00 19.73
C PHE A 393 2.60 7.24 20.36
N ASP A 394 2.39 6.62 21.52
CA ASP A 394 1.18 6.71 22.32
C ASP A 394 1.22 7.83 23.37
N ARG A 395 0.17 7.93 24.20
CA ARG A 395 0.05 8.92 25.28
C ARG A 395 1.14 8.82 26.33
N GLN A 396 1.79 7.66 26.47
CA GLN A 396 2.90 7.42 27.39
C GLN A 396 4.27 7.59 26.72
N GLY A 397 4.31 7.91 25.43
CA GLY A 397 5.53 8.01 24.64
C GLY A 397 6.10 6.66 24.22
N LYS A 398 5.37 5.56 24.39
CA LYS A 398 5.77 4.24 23.89
C LYS A 398 5.46 4.16 22.39
N LEU A 399 6.28 3.43 21.64
CA LEU A 399 6.06 3.20 20.22
C LEU A 399 4.78 2.41 19.94
N ILE A 400 4.11 2.77 18.86
CA ILE A 400 3.04 1.98 18.23
C ILE A 400 3.69 0.77 17.55
N ASP A 401 3.48 -0.42 18.10
CA ASP A 401 4.17 -1.67 17.72
C ASP A 401 3.21 -2.75 17.17
N ARG A 402 1.89 -2.55 17.32
CA ARG A 402 0.84 -3.52 16.92
C ARG A 402 -0.18 -2.93 15.96
N HIS A 403 0.14 -1.81 15.32
CA HIS A 403 -0.81 -1.01 14.53
C HIS A 403 -2.05 -0.56 15.35
N ASN A 404 -1.84 -0.28 16.65
CA ASN A 404 -2.87 0.22 17.57
C ASN A 404 -3.15 1.71 17.31
N LEU A 405 -3.84 2.00 16.21
CA LEU A 405 -4.14 3.37 15.75
C LEU A 405 -4.94 4.22 16.74
N TRP A 406 -5.72 3.58 17.62
CA TRP A 406 -6.50 4.24 18.68
C TRP A 406 -5.62 4.86 19.79
N ASP A 407 -4.37 4.43 19.88
CA ASP A 407 -3.41 4.98 20.84
C ASP A 407 -2.49 6.03 20.24
N LEU A 408 -2.45 6.15 18.91
CA LEU A 408 -1.53 7.05 18.22
C LEU A 408 -1.76 8.50 18.65
N VAL A 409 -0.69 9.21 19.01
CA VAL A 409 -0.72 10.65 19.33
C VAL A 409 0.00 11.46 18.25
N GLY A 410 1.08 10.89 17.71
CA GLY A 410 1.90 11.51 16.69
C GLY A 410 3.02 10.57 16.27
N ALA A 411 4.00 11.08 15.53
CA ALA A 411 5.17 10.32 15.12
C ALA A 411 6.45 11.03 15.57
N SER A 412 7.36 10.28 16.21
CA SER A 412 8.69 10.76 16.62
C SER A 412 9.64 10.77 15.42
N TYR A 413 9.40 9.88 14.46
CA TYR A 413 10.08 9.81 13.18
C TYR A 413 9.06 9.52 12.08
N LYS A 414 9.17 10.23 10.96
CA LYS A 414 8.42 9.92 9.74
C LYS A 414 9.25 10.35 8.54
N ARG A 415 9.56 9.42 7.65
CA ARG A 415 10.23 9.73 6.40
C ARG A 415 9.57 9.00 5.24
N ALA A 416 9.12 9.77 4.27
CA ALA A 416 8.64 9.30 2.99
C ALA A 416 9.15 10.26 1.90
N LEU A 417 9.29 9.76 0.68
CA LEU A 417 9.76 10.51 -0.47
C LEU A 417 8.55 11.05 -1.25
N TYR A 418 8.25 12.33 -1.08
CA TYR A 418 7.15 13.02 -1.77
C TYR A 418 7.28 12.95 -3.30
N PRO A 419 6.17 12.99 -4.04
CA PRO A 419 6.19 12.94 -5.49
C PRO A 419 6.92 14.16 -6.09
N GLY A 420 7.80 13.91 -7.04
CA GLY A 420 8.66 14.93 -7.67
C GLY A 420 9.90 15.31 -6.85
N MET A 421 10.07 14.77 -5.65
CA MET A 421 11.18 15.14 -4.75
C MET A 421 12.38 14.21 -4.86
N THR A 422 13.54 14.77 -4.55
CA THR A 422 14.82 14.08 -4.42
C THR A 422 15.31 14.15 -2.99
N ASP A 423 15.68 13.02 -2.42
CA ASP A 423 16.33 12.90 -1.11
C ASP A 423 17.77 12.40 -1.30
N THR A 424 18.71 12.99 -0.58
CA THR A 424 20.14 12.69 -0.72
C THR A 424 20.70 12.23 0.61
N VAL A 425 21.20 11.00 0.64
CA VAL A 425 21.74 10.34 1.83
C VAL A 425 23.25 10.27 1.71
N GLN A 426 23.95 10.83 2.70
CA GLN A 426 25.40 10.80 2.76
C GLN A 426 25.86 9.52 3.44
N VAL A 427 26.80 8.80 2.83
CA VAL A 427 27.40 7.59 3.41
C VAL A 427 28.90 7.79 3.44
N ARG A 428 29.49 7.71 4.64
CA ARG A 428 30.92 7.95 4.85
C ARG A 428 31.59 6.70 5.40
N PHE A 429 32.74 6.37 4.82
CA PHE A 429 33.60 5.28 5.29
C PHE A 429 35.04 5.55 4.89
N GLN A 430 36.00 4.87 5.53
CA GLN A 430 37.41 5.04 5.25
C GLN A 430 37.87 4.08 4.15
N CYS A 431 38.60 4.59 3.15
CA CYS A 431 39.28 3.76 2.16
C CYS A 431 40.29 2.86 2.88
N PRO A 432 40.33 1.55 2.62
CA PRO A 432 41.36 0.67 3.15
C PRO A 432 42.77 1.22 2.87
N SER A 433 43.66 1.12 3.85
CA SER A 433 45.10 1.41 3.70
C SER A 433 45.92 0.24 4.16
N MET A 434 47.06 -0.01 3.50
CA MET A 434 48.10 -0.92 4.00
C MET A 434 48.55 -0.44 5.38
N ALA A 435 47.98 -1.00 6.44
CA ALA A 435 48.58 -0.92 7.76
C ALA A 435 49.87 -1.76 7.69
N ARG A 436 51.03 -1.12 7.52
CA ARG A 436 52.28 -1.76 7.94
C ARG A 436 52.08 -2.17 9.40
N GLY A 437 52.38 -3.42 9.71
CA GLY A 437 52.24 -3.99 11.05
C GLY A 437 52.76 -3.02 12.11
N ARG A 438 52.02 -2.95 13.22
CA ARG A 438 52.33 -2.15 14.40
C ARG A 438 53.84 -2.20 14.70
N VAL A 439 54.57 -1.10 14.49
CA VAL A 439 55.83 -0.90 15.20
C VAL A 439 55.40 -0.58 16.63
N SER A 440 55.62 -1.52 17.55
CA SER A 440 55.46 -1.28 18.98
C SER A 440 56.49 -0.23 19.41
N GLY A 441 56.12 1.05 19.30
CA GLY A 441 56.81 2.14 19.98
C GLY A 441 56.19 2.34 21.35
N GLU A 442 56.94 2.01 22.40
CA GLU A 442 56.59 2.22 23.79
C GLU A 442 56.51 3.71 24.13
N THR A 443 55.41 4.40 23.81
CA THR A 443 55.07 5.68 24.47
C THR A 443 53.57 5.93 24.39
N SER A 444 52.82 5.54 25.42
CA SER A 444 51.46 6.06 25.67
C SER A 444 51.54 7.20 26.67
N GLN A 445 51.06 8.40 26.33
CA GLN A 445 50.76 9.43 27.32
C GLN A 445 49.31 9.28 27.82
N PRO A 446 49.04 9.50 29.12
CA PRO A 446 47.67 9.44 29.66
C PRO A 446 46.79 10.54 29.06
N GLY A 447 45.60 10.18 28.55
CA GLY A 447 44.56 11.14 28.15
C GLY A 447 44.13 11.13 26.68
N GLN A 448 44.80 10.38 25.79
CA GLN A 448 44.35 10.20 24.41
C GLN A 448 43.77 8.80 24.21
N ARG A 449 42.45 8.72 24.05
CA ARG A 449 41.77 7.53 23.50
C ARG A 449 41.59 7.76 22.00
N THR A 450 42.52 7.27 21.20
CA THR A 450 42.33 7.14 19.75
C THR A 450 41.93 5.70 19.46
N ASP A 451 40.62 5.45 19.41
CA ASP A 451 40.09 4.19 18.88
C ASP A 451 40.24 4.23 17.35
N GLN A 452 41.46 3.98 16.84
CA GLN A 452 41.70 3.78 15.41
C GLN A 452 41.45 2.31 15.07
N PHE A 453 40.36 2.04 14.37
CA PHE A 453 40.11 0.74 13.75
C PHE A 453 41.00 0.61 12.50
N ALA A 454 41.86 -0.40 12.49
CA ALA A 454 42.70 -0.74 11.33
C ALA A 454 42.15 -1.99 10.64
N PHE A 455 41.80 -1.88 9.36
CA PHE A 455 41.43 -3.01 8.53
C PHE A 455 42.62 -3.43 7.65
N PRO A 456 42.90 -4.73 7.47
CA PRO A 456 43.93 -5.19 6.55
C PRO A 456 43.53 -4.86 5.10
N ALA A 457 44.30 -3.98 4.45
CA ALA A 457 44.16 -3.72 3.02
C ALA A 457 44.74 -4.87 2.20
N PRO A 458 44.11 -5.24 1.07
CA PRO A 458 44.74 -6.11 0.08
C PRO A 458 45.93 -5.39 -0.55
N ASP A 459 46.99 -6.13 -0.86
CA ASP A 459 48.20 -5.61 -1.53
C ASP A 459 47.92 -5.01 -2.93
N GLU A 460 46.71 -5.18 -3.51
CA GLU A 460 46.43 -4.85 -4.93
C GLU A 460 45.00 -4.38 -5.25
N ALA A 461 44.19 -3.89 -4.31
CA ALA A 461 42.87 -3.36 -4.69
C ALA A 461 43.03 -2.08 -5.53
N ASN A 462 42.90 -2.18 -6.86
CA ASN A 462 42.96 -1.04 -7.77
C ASN A 462 41.62 -0.29 -7.79
N HIS A 463 40.52 -0.98 -7.47
CA HIS A 463 39.19 -0.38 -7.38
C HIS A 463 38.41 -0.88 -6.16
N LEU A 464 37.51 0.00 -5.70
CA LEU A 464 36.42 -0.31 -4.79
C LEU A 464 35.13 -0.27 -5.60
N THR A 465 34.37 -1.37 -5.58
CA THR A 465 33.03 -1.42 -6.17
C THR A 465 32.02 -1.11 -5.09
N VAL A 466 31.28 -0.02 -5.26
CA VAL A 466 30.19 0.37 -4.35
C VAL A 466 28.87 0.00 -5.02
N THR A 467 28.09 -0.83 -4.34
CA THR A 467 26.72 -1.18 -4.72
C THR A 467 25.76 -0.57 -3.71
N ALA A 468 24.78 0.18 -4.17
CA ALA A 468 23.67 0.68 -3.36
C ALA A 468 22.36 0.07 -3.87
N THR A 469 21.56 -0.44 -2.95
CA THR A 469 20.29 -1.14 -3.24
C THR A 469 19.15 -0.53 -2.46
N LEU A 470 18.03 -0.22 -3.14
CA LEU A 470 16.79 0.20 -2.50
C LEU A 470 15.89 -1.02 -2.33
N TRP A 471 15.60 -1.35 -1.08
CA TRP A 471 14.76 -2.47 -0.68
C TRP A 471 13.38 -2.00 -0.20
N TYR A 472 12.41 -2.90 -0.25
CA TYR A 472 11.06 -2.69 0.27
C TYR A 472 10.52 -3.95 0.91
N ARG A 473 9.82 -3.81 2.05
CA ARG A 473 8.95 -4.85 2.61
C ARG A 473 7.64 -4.27 3.12
N LYS A 474 6.57 -5.04 2.97
CA LYS A 474 5.21 -4.61 3.33
C LYS A 474 4.99 -4.55 4.84
N ALA A 475 5.59 -5.47 5.60
CA ALA A 475 5.50 -5.54 7.05
C ALA A 475 6.87 -5.85 7.65
N ASN A 476 7.30 -5.03 8.63
CA ASN A 476 8.57 -5.21 9.32
C ASN A 476 8.49 -6.35 10.39
N PRO A 477 9.62 -7.01 10.71
CA PRO A 477 9.72 -8.07 11.69
C PRO A 477 9.25 -7.66 13.07
N ASP A 478 9.53 -6.45 13.55
CA ASP A 478 9.05 -6.00 14.87
C ASP A 478 7.53 -6.08 14.97
N PHE A 479 6.83 -5.55 13.96
CA PHE A 479 5.38 -5.63 13.87
C PHE A 479 4.91 -7.08 13.75
N LEU A 480 5.52 -7.88 12.87
CA LEU A 480 5.13 -9.28 12.66
C LEU A 480 5.36 -10.13 13.92
N ASP A 481 6.49 -9.99 14.59
CA ASP A 481 6.81 -10.73 15.81
C ASP A 481 5.87 -10.32 16.96
N THR A 482 5.42 -9.06 17.00
CA THR A 482 4.46 -8.59 18.00
C THR A 482 3.04 -9.09 17.72
N VAL A 483 2.63 -9.16 16.45
CA VAL A 483 1.26 -9.57 16.05
C VAL A 483 1.09 -11.10 15.97
N TYR A 484 2.13 -11.81 15.54
CA TYR A 484 2.12 -13.26 15.34
C TYR A 484 2.80 -14.04 16.47
N GLY A 485 3.72 -13.41 17.20
CA GLY A 485 4.65 -14.08 18.10
C GLY A 485 5.94 -14.48 17.37
N ILE A 486 7.07 -14.24 18.02
CA ILE A 486 8.42 -14.48 17.50
C ILE A 486 8.65 -15.94 17.04
N ASP A 487 7.98 -16.89 17.69
CA ASP A 487 8.13 -18.32 17.39
C ASP A 487 7.55 -18.72 16.02
N THR A 488 6.65 -17.91 15.47
CA THR A 488 6.03 -18.20 14.16
C THR A 488 6.98 -17.98 12.99
N LYS A 489 8.02 -17.15 13.18
CA LYS A 489 8.97 -16.72 12.13
C LYS A 489 8.26 -16.19 10.88
N THR A 490 7.09 -15.59 11.05
CA THR A 490 6.32 -14.99 9.95
C THR A 490 7.09 -13.79 9.41
N ARG A 491 7.36 -13.76 8.10
CA ARG A 491 8.12 -12.69 7.46
C ARG A 491 7.46 -12.24 6.17
N SER A 492 7.55 -10.95 5.90
CA SER A 492 7.11 -10.35 4.64
C SER A 492 8.20 -10.52 3.58
N PRO A 493 7.85 -10.85 2.32
CA PRO A 493 8.82 -10.83 1.24
C PRO A 493 9.53 -9.48 1.12
N ILE A 494 10.82 -9.54 0.75
CA ILE A 494 11.66 -8.37 0.54
C ILE A 494 11.89 -8.22 -0.97
N THR A 495 11.56 -7.05 -1.50
CA THR A 495 11.71 -6.75 -2.93
C THR A 495 12.85 -5.78 -3.15
N LYS A 496 13.78 -6.17 -4.04
CA LYS A 496 14.75 -5.24 -4.64
C LYS A 496 14.04 -4.34 -5.63
N ILE A 497 13.93 -3.05 -5.33
CA ILE A 497 13.29 -2.05 -6.21
C ILE A 497 14.27 -1.53 -7.24
N ASN A 498 15.48 -1.19 -6.81
CA ASN A 498 16.49 -0.57 -7.65
C ASN A 498 17.88 -0.87 -7.10
N GLU A 499 18.88 -0.92 -7.97
CA GLU A 499 20.28 -1.15 -7.63
C GLU A 499 21.15 -0.30 -8.53
N VAL A 500 22.15 0.36 -7.95
CA VAL A 500 23.15 1.12 -8.69
C VAL A 500 24.54 0.74 -8.24
N VAL A 501 25.46 0.69 -9.20
CA VAL A 501 26.86 0.32 -8.96
C VAL A 501 27.77 1.43 -9.48
N THR A 502 28.80 1.78 -8.72
CA THR A 502 29.89 2.63 -9.19
C THR A 502 31.24 2.07 -8.75
N LYS A 503 32.32 2.49 -9.43
CA LYS A 503 33.68 2.10 -9.09
C LYS A 503 34.50 3.32 -8.71
N ILE A 504 35.28 3.19 -7.65
CA ILE A 504 36.23 4.20 -7.18
C ILE A 504 37.62 3.63 -7.37
N LYS A 505 38.49 4.32 -8.11
CA LYS A 505 39.88 3.87 -8.28
C LYS A 505 40.71 4.23 -7.05
N VAL A 506 41.43 3.27 -6.50
CA VAL A 506 42.38 3.49 -5.41
C VAL A 506 43.73 3.89 -6.02
N GLU A 507 44.23 5.06 -5.66
CA GLU A 507 45.54 5.51 -6.11
C GLU A 507 46.65 4.77 -5.38
N LYS A 508 47.73 4.44 -6.10
CA LYS A 508 48.94 3.90 -5.46
C LYS A 508 49.61 5.03 -4.68
N ASN A 509 49.98 4.81 -3.42
CA ASN A 509 50.77 5.77 -2.67
C ASN A 509 52.12 6.00 -3.39
N VAL A 510 52.27 7.15 -4.05
CA VAL A 510 53.53 7.53 -4.72
C VAL A 510 54.57 8.10 -3.72
N GLN A 511 54.22 8.25 -2.43
CA GLN A 511 55.15 8.75 -1.41
C GLN A 511 55.77 7.64 -0.55
N ALA A 512 56.78 6.97 -1.11
CA ALA A 512 57.88 6.35 -0.37
C ALA A 512 59.04 5.98 -1.33
N SER A 513 59.45 6.92 -2.17
CA SER A 513 60.70 6.81 -2.94
C SER A 513 61.29 8.21 -3.19
N VAL A 514 61.58 8.92 -2.10
CA VAL A 514 62.57 10.00 -2.13
C VAL A 514 63.47 9.81 -0.92
N GLN A 515 64.65 9.25 -1.23
CA GLN A 515 65.94 9.20 -0.52
C GLN A 515 65.99 8.68 0.92
#